data_AF-S1MV36-F1
#
_entry.id   AF-S1MV36-F1
#
_cell.length_a   1.000
_cell.length_b   1.000
_cell.length_c   1.000
_cell.angle_alpha   90.00
_cell.angle_beta   90.00
_cell.angle_gamma   90.00
#
_symmetry.space_group_name_H-M   'P 1'
#
loop_
_entity.id
_entity.type
_entity.pdbx_description
1 polymer ?
#
loop_
_entity_poly.entity_id
_entity_poly.type
_entity_poly.pdbx_seq_one_letter_code
_entity_poly.pdbx_strand_id
1 'polypeptide(L)'
;MVTSNLNVKHIILKYIELFNIEYLMKVSENMQNFQGDEHTVIEKMIKVEAEQRWNDTGIDLYPDSFVTITYKGGFCKINDSERLLSAADHRLKRSVSRNIPYEFPPGCLIGKVEERIFHIGQGKVVHHQSGRLYLSINRIISSLGFCQLARVNGYYNVKITVMPFALI
;
A
#
# COMPACT_ATOMS: atom_id res chain seq x y z
N MET A 1 -2.49 -38.13 -56.80
CA MET A 1 -2.22 -36.81 -56.19
C MET A 1 -2.76 -36.79 -54.76
N VAL A 2 -2.00 -37.26 -53.75
CA VAL A 2 -2.15 -36.89 -52.32
C VAL A 2 -0.86 -37.31 -51.59
N THR A 3 0.16 -36.45 -51.51
CA THR A 3 1.38 -36.72 -50.69
C THR A 3 1.97 -35.47 -50.01
N SER A 4 1.21 -34.38 -49.86
CA SER A 4 1.74 -33.11 -49.33
C SER A 4 1.37 -32.77 -47.88
N ASN A 5 0.49 -33.53 -47.22
CA ASN A 5 -0.07 -33.13 -45.91
C ASN A 5 0.71 -33.63 -44.67
N LEU A 6 1.57 -34.64 -44.79
CA LEU A 6 2.31 -35.17 -43.64
C LEU A 6 3.53 -34.32 -43.24
N ASN A 7 4.10 -33.56 -44.18
CA ASN A 7 5.34 -32.81 -43.94
C ASN A 7 5.09 -31.52 -43.12
N VAL A 8 3.95 -30.86 -43.34
CA VAL A 8 3.61 -29.59 -42.66
C VAL A 8 3.31 -29.80 -41.17
N LYS A 9 2.60 -30.87 -40.82
CA LYS A 9 2.24 -31.15 -39.42
C LYS A 9 3.47 -31.45 -38.56
N HIS A 10 4.47 -32.11 -39.12
CA HIS A 10 5.72 -32.42 -38.43
C HIS A 10 6.61 -31.18 -38.22
N ILE A 11 6.60 -30.25 -39.18
CA ILE A 11 7.32 -28.97 -39.06
C ILE A 11 6.69 -28.07 -37.98
N ILE A 12 5.34 -27.99 -37.93
CA ILE A 12 4.63 -27.19 -36.93
C ILE A 12 4.90 -27.71 -35.50
N LEU A 13 4.87 -29.03 -35.29
CA LEU A 13 5.14 -29.61 -33.98
C LEU A 13 6.57 -29.34 -33.49
N LYS A 14 7.58 -29.46 -34.37
CA LYS A 14 8.97 -29.09 -34.03
C LYS A 14 9.11 -27.61 -33.69
N TYR A 15 8.38 -26.73 -34.38
CA TYR A 15 8.42 -25.30 -34.09
C TYR A 15 7.81 -24.95 -32.73
N ILE A 16 6.74 -25.62 -32.32
CA ILE A 16 6.11 -25.44 -31.01
C ILE A 16 7.04 -25.93 -29.89
N GLU A 17 7.71 -27.07 -30.08
CA GLU A 17 8.67 -27.58 -29.09
C GLU A 17 9.87 -26.62 -28.92
N LEU A 18 10.42 -26.10 -30.02
CA LEU A 18 11.53 -25.15 -29.96
C LEU A 18 11.14 -23.82 -29.30
N PHE A 19 9.93 -23.31 -29.59
CA PHE A 19 9.44 -22.07 -28.99
C PHE A 19 9.22 -22.21 -27.48
N ASN A 20 8.75 -23.37 -27.02
CA ASN A 20 8.59 -23.66 -25.60
C ASN A 20 9.94 -23.77 -24.87
N ILE A 21 10.95 -24.36 -25.51
CA ILE A 21 12.29 -24.49 -24.90
C ILE A 21 12.95 -23.10 -24.77
N GLU A 22 12.87 -22.26 -25.79
CA GLU A 22 13.46 -20.91 -25.74
C GLU A 22 12.78 -20.02 -24.69
N TYR A 23 11.46 -20.15 -24.54
CA TYR A 23 10.71 -19.48 -23.49
C TYR A 23 11.11 -19.99 -22.09
N LEU A 24 11.24 -21.31 -21.92
CA LEU A 24 11.66 -21.91 -20.64
C LEU A 24 13.10 -21.55 -20.27
N MET A 25 14.01 -21.41 -21.24
CA MET A 25 15.38 -20.97 -20.98
C MET A 25 15.44 -19.50 -20.55
N LYS A 26 14.65 -18.60 -21.17
CA LYS A 26 14.56 -17.19 -20.73
C LYS A 26 13.94 -17.05 -19.33
N VAL A 27 12.98 -17.90 -18.98
CA VAL A 27 12.43 -17.95 -17.62
C VAL A 27 13.48 -18.45 -16.63
N SER A 28 14.26 -19.47 -16.99
CA SER A 28 15.37 -20.01 -16.19
C SER A 28 16.50 -19.00 -15.96
N GLU A 29 16.95 -18.27 -16.99
CA GLU A 29 17.97 -17.22 -16.85
C GLU A 29 17.49 -16.06 -15.98
N ASN A 30 16.20 -15.72 -16.02
CA ASN A 30 15.63 -14.72 -15.12
C ASN A 30 15.51 -15.23 -13.68
N MET A 31 15.43 -16.54 -13.45
CA MET A 31 15.38 -17.11 -12.09
C MET A 31 16.76 -17.21 -11.42
N GLN A 32 17.85 -17.27 -12.17
CA GLN A 32 19.21 -17.37 -11.60
C GLN A 32 19.79 -16.03 -11.14
N ASN A 33 19.19 -14.91 -11.51
CA ASN A 33 19.61 -13.57 -11.05
C ASN A 33 18.87 -13.08 -9.78
N PHE A 34 18.05 -13.92 -9.15
CA PHE A 34 17.41 -13.64 -7.85
C PHE A 34 18.22 -14.18 -6.66
N GLN A 35 19.55 -14.13 -6.75
CA GLN A 35 20.41 -14.38 -5.59
C GLN A 35 20.74 -13.06 -4.88
N GLY A 36 20.07 -12.83 -3.76
CA GLY A 36 20.67 -12.15 -2.62
C GLY A 36 20.32 -10.68 -2.44
N ASP A 37 19.05 -10.38 -2.17
CA ASP A 37 18.76 -9.44 -1.10
C ASP A 37 17.91 -10.19 -0.08
N GLU A 38 18.47 -10.36 1.12
CA GLU A 38 17.74 -10.93 2.24
C GLU A 38 16.41 -10.19 2.36
N HIS A 39 15.34 -10.97 2.47
CA HIS A 39 13.99 -10.52 2.79
C HIS A 39 13.95 -9.97 4.23
N THR A 40 14.78 -8.96 4.52
CA THR A 40 14.89 -8.33 5.83
C THR A 40 13.61 -7.58 6.11
N VAL A 41 12.99 -7.94 7.23
CA VAL A 41 11.84 -7.23 7.77
C VAL A 41 12.29 -5.81 8.12
N ILE A 42 11.71 -4.81 7.47
CA ILE A 42 12.01 -3.40 7.76
C ILE A 42 11.12 -2.98 8.92
N GLU A 43 11.74 -2.55 10.03
CA GLU A 43 11.02 -1.94 11.15
C GLU A 43 11.46 -0.49 11.35
N LYS A 44 10.49 0.44 11.38
CA LYS A 44 10.77 1.86 11.53
C LYS A 44 9.78 2.55 12.44
N MET A 45 10.28 3.38 13.36
CA MET A 45 9.47 4.29 14.16
C MET A 45 9.40 5.65 13.49
N ILE A 46 8.19 6.18 13.31
CA ILE A 46 7.95 7.47 12.65
C ILE A 46 7.02 8.31 13.49
N LYS A 47 7.34 9.60 13.59
CA LYS A 47 6.44 10.64 14.11
C LYS A 47 5.67 11.22 12.93
N VAL A 48 4.35 11.08 12.95
CA VAL A 48 3.43 11.65 11.95
C VAL A 48 2.86 12.93 12.53
N GLU A 49 3.28 14.07 11.99
CA GLU A 49 2.83 15.38 12.45
C GLU A 49 1.50 15.75 11.81
N ALA A 50 0.56 16.27 12.61
CA ALA A 50 -0.77 16.67 12.14
C ALA A 50 -0.74 17.88 11.20
N GLU A 51 0.26 18.75 11.36
CA GLU A 51 0.42 19.98 10.58
C GLU A 51 0.89 19.67 9.15
N GLN A 52 1.61 18.57 8.96
CA GLN A 52 2.09 18.12 7.66
C GLN A 52 0.99 17.38 6.90
N ARG A 53 0.78 17.75 5.62
CA ARG A 53 -0.22 17.08 4.79
C ARG A 53 0.14 15.61 4.52
N TRP A 54 1.42 15.34 4.24
CA TRP A 54 1.98 14.01 4.05
C TRP A 54 3.35 13.96 4.70
N ASN A 55 3.56 12.97 5.55
CA ASN A 55 4.83 12.69 6.20
C ASN A 55 5.48 11.56 5.39
N ASP A 56 6.62 11.83 4.77
CA ASP A 56 7.39 10.81 4.05
C ASP A 56 7.96 9.79 5.06
N THR A 57 7.68 8.51 4.83
CA THR A 57 8.17 7.46 5.71
C THR A 57 9.61 7.05 5.41
N GLY A 58 10.14 7.36 4.23
CA GLY A 58 11.41 6.80 3.78
C GLY A 58 11.33 5.35 3.29
N ILE A 59 10.12 4.79 3.18
CA ILE A 59 9.90 3.38 2.88
C ILE A 59 9.28 3.27 1.50
N ASP A 60 9.97 2.58 0.61
CA ASP A 60 9.44 2.18 -0.68
C ASP A 60 8.77 0.81 -0.53
N LEU A 61 7.52 0.72 -0.99
CA LEU A 61 6.77 -0.52 -1.01
C LEU A 61 6.86 -1.15 -2.39
N TYR A 62 6.88 -2.47 -2.40
CA TYR A 62 6.84 -3.28 -3.61
C TYR A 62 5.51 -4.06 -3.68
N PRO A 63 5.08 -4.49 -4.88
CA PRO A 63 3.91 -5.34 -5.02
C PRO A 63 3.99 -6.55 -4.08
N ASP A 64 2.85 -6.88 -3.47
CA ASP A 64 2.65 -8.00 -2.55
C ASP A 64 3.41 -7.92 -1.22
N SER A 65 4.03 -6.77 -0.94
CA SER A 65 4.58 -6.48 0.40
C SER A 65 3.46 -6.39 1.43
N PHE A 66 3.73 -6.93 2.61
CA PHE A 66 2.84 -6.83 3.75
C PHE A 66 3.29 -5.71 4.67
N VAL A 67 2.40 -4.73 4.90
CA VAL A 67 2.71 -3.59 5.77
C VAL A 67 1.81 -3.65 6.99
N THR A 68 2.43 -3.64 8.17
CA THR A 68 1.75 -3.48 9.45
C THR A 68 2.12 -2.13 10.04
N ILE A 69 1.13 -1.29 10.30
CA ILE A 69 1.34 0.03 10.91
C ILE A 69 0.63 0.04 12.26
N THR A 70 1.42 0.17 13.32
CA THR A 70 0.94 0.10 14.71
C THR A 70 1.10 1.44 15.38
N TYR A 71 0.01 1.98 15.91
CA TYR A 71 0.04 3.16 16.78
C TYR A 71 0.76 2.85 18.10
N LYS A 72 1.69 3.71 18.50
CA LYS A 72 2.50 3.57 19.74
C LYS A 72 2.30 4.69 20.75
N GLY A 73 1.57 5.75 20.41
CA GLY A 73 1.29 6.87 21.31
C GLY A 73 1.23 8.20 20.57
N GLY A 74 0.97 9.28 21.31
CA GLY A 74 0.77 10.62 20.76
C GLY A 74 -0.62 11.18 21.06
N PHE A 75 -0.94 12.29 20.41
CA PHE A 75 -2.24 12.94 20.52
C PHE A 75 -2.56 13.73 19.26
N CYS A 76 -3.86 13.89 18.99
CA CYS A 76 -4.37 14.74 17.94
C CYS A 76 -5.53 15.56 18.49
N LYS A 77 -5.50 16.88 18.26
CA LYS A 77 -6.58 17.83 18.58
C LYS A 77 -7.15 18.40 17.29
N ILE A 78 -8.47 18.58 17.25
CA ILE A 78 -9.19 19.10 16.07
C ILE A 78 -9.95 20.36 16.47
N ASN A 79 -9.74 21.45 15.73
CA ASN A 79 -10.40 22.76 15.89
C ASN A 79 -10.35 23.29 17.33
N ASP A 80 -9.19 23.18 17.98
CA ASP A 80 -8.94 23.60 19.38
C ASP A 80 -9.86 22.94 20.42
N SER A 81 -10.69 21.98 20.02
CA SER A 81 -11.46 21.13 20.92
C SER A 81 -10.50 20.21 21.67
N GLU A 82 -10.69 20.06 22.99
CA GLU A 82 -9.89 19.21 23.87
C GLU A 82 -9.95 17.71 23.54
N ARG A 83 -10.72 17.32 22.53
CA ARG A 83 -10.93 15.91 22.21
C ARG A 83 -9.64 15.29 21.67
N LEU A 84 -8.94 14.57 22.54
CA LEU A 84 -7.82 13.70 22.21
C LEU A 84 -8.38 12.50 21.44
N LEU A 85 -8.18 12.48 20.13
CA LEU A 85 -8.55 11.33 19.32
C LEU A 85 -7.40 10.33 19.32
N SER A 86 -7.74 9.07 19.55
CA SER A 86 -6.82 7.96 19.27
C SER A 86 -6.79 7.73 17.76
N ALA A 87 -5.66 7.24 17.24
CA ALA A 87 -5.52 6.87 15.84
C ALA A 87 -6.60 5.87 15.36
N ALA A 88 -7.25 5.15 16.29
CA ALA A 88 -8.30 4.17 16.03
C ALA A 88 -9.72 4.61 16.47
N ASP A 89 -9.96 5.89 16.80
CA ASP A 89 -11.27 6.31 17.31
C ASP A 89 -12.36 6.35 16.21
N HIS A 90 -12.96 5.19 15.95
CA HIS A 90 -14.09 4.99 15.04
C HIS A 90 -15.41 5.60 15.54
N ARG A 91 -15.45 6.29 16.69
CA ARG A 91 -16.69 6.84 17.26
C ARG A 91 -17.25 8.04 16.48
N LEU A 92 -16.47 8.65 15.59
CA LEU A 92 -16.92 9.74 14.71
C LEU A 92 -17.48 9.21 13.38
N LYS A 93 -18.39 8.22 13.42
CA LYS A 93 -19.18 7.80 12.24
C LYS A 93 -20.30 8.81 11.97
N ARG A 94 -19.99 9.95 11.36
CA ARG A 94 -20.97 10.75 10.62
C ARG A 94 -20.30 11.40 9.41
N SER A 95 -20.39 10.79 8.24
CA SER A 95 -20.68 11.55 7.02
C SER A 95 -21.17 10.68 5.87
N VAL A 96 -22.07 11.28 5.10
CA VAL A 96 -22.78 10.81 3.92
C VAL A 96 -22.20 11.59 2.73
N SER A 97 -21.36 10.99 1.87
CA SER A 97 -21.03 11.49 0.52
C SER A 97 -20.12 10.52 -0.24
N ARG A 98 -20.30 10.39 -1.56
CA ARG A 98 -19.88 9.21 -2.35
C ARG A 98 -18.54 9.25 -3.09
N ASN A 99 -17.79 10.35 -3.16
CA ASN A 99 -16.67 10.44 -4.16
C ASN A 99 -15.29 10.91 -3.65
N ILE A 100 -15.08 10.93 -2.34
CA ILE A 100 -13.75 10.80 -1.68
C ILE A 100 -13.95 9.66 -0.67
N PRO A 101 -12.95 8.88 -0.23
CA PRO A 101 -13.14 8.03 0.96
C PRO A 101 -13.36 8.92 2.20
N TYR A 102 -14.55 9.54 2.30
CA TYR A 102 -15.10 10.26 3.44
C TYR A 102 -15.47 9.32 4.59
N GLU A 103 -15.10 8.04 4.48
CA GLU A 103 -15.34 7.01 5.49
C GLU A 103 -14.41 7.15 6.69
N PHE A 104 -13.33 7.92 6.56
CA PHE A 104 -12.32 8.01 7.59
C PHE A 104 -12.62 9.18 8.56
N PRO A 105 -12.75 8.92 9.86
CA PRO A 105 -12.91 9.96 10.87
C PRO A 105 -11.85 11.07 10.76
N PRO A 106 -12.21 12.34 11.00
CA PRO A 106 -11.21 13.36 11.28
C PRO A 106 -10.29 12.88 12.41
N GLY A 107 -8.99 13.06 12.27
CA GLY A 107 -7.99 12.66 13.27
C GLY A 107 -7.51 11.21 13.19
N CYS A 108 -8.08 10.37 12.32
CA CYS A 108 -7.55 9.02 12.11
C CYS A 108 -6.21 9.05 11.35
N LEU A 109 -5.43 7.97 11.47
CA LEU A 109 -4.23 7.79 10.66
C LEU A 109 -4.59 7.21 9.29
N ILE A 110 -4.04 7.80 8.24
CA ILE A 110 -4.20 7.35 6.84
C ILE A 110 -2.83 7.18 6.17
N GLY A 111 -2.76 6.26 5.22
CA GLY A 111 -1.61 6.03 4.37
C GLY A 111 -1.89 6.38 2.92
N LYS A 112 -0.86 6.77 2.18
CA LYS A 112 -0.87 6.99 0.74
C LYS A 112 0.33 6.29 0.11
N VAL A 113 0.10 5.58 -0.99
CA VAL A 113 1.16 5.05 -1.87
C VAL A 113 0.73 5.36 -3.29
N GLU A 114 1.61 6.01 -4.06
CA GLU A 114 1.21 6.67 -5.32
C GLU A 114 -0.08 7.47 -5.10
N GLU A 115 -1.09 7.40 -5.96
CA GLU A 115 -2.35 8.13 -5.77
C GLU A 115 -3.41 7.40 -4.92
N ARG A 116 -3.08 6.24 -4.34
CA ARG A 116 -4.03 5.43 -3.56
C ARG A 116 -3.93 5.74 -2.08
N ILE A 117 -5.05 6.14 -1.49
CA ILE A 117 -5.18 6.41 -0.04
C ILE A 117 -5.89 5.25 0.64
N PHE A 118 -5.44 4.87 1.84
CA PHE A 118 -6.04 3.81 2.65
C PHE A 118 -6.04 4.20 4.14
N HIS A 119 -6.97 3.62 4.89
CA HIS A 119 -7.07 3.83 6.34
C HIS A 119 -6.19 2.87 7.11
N ILE A 120 -5.61 3.38 8.21
CA ILE A 120 -4.75 2.60 9.09
C ILE A 120 -5.51 2.42 10.41
N GLY A 121 -6.39 1.41 10.42
CA GLY A 121 -7.19 1.00 11.57
C GLY A 121 -6.81 -0.42 11.98
N GLN A 122 -5.88 -0.55 12.93
CA GLN A 122 -5.53 -1.79 13.63
C GLN A 122 -5.45 -3.07 12.76
N GLY A 123 -4.74 -3.03 11.62
CA GLY A 123 -4.67 -4.18 10.72
C GLY A 123 -3.42 -4.23 9.85
N LYS A 124 -3.17 -5.43 9.32
CA LYS A 124 -2.18 -5.72 8.26
C LYS A 124 -2.78 -5.30 6.93
N VAL A 125 -2.09 -4.45 6.16
CA VAL A 125 -2.52 -4.04 4.83
C VAL A 125 -1.64 -4.74 3.80
N VAL A 126 -2.27 -5.46 2.87
CA VAL A 126 -1.58 -6.00 1.69
C VAL A 126 -1.53 -4.89 0.65
N HIS A 127 -0.35 -4.62 0.13
CA HIS A 127 -0.17 -3.60 -0.89
C HIS A 127 0.17 -4.24 -2.24
N HIS A 128 -0.51 -3.80 -3.29
CA HIS A 128 -0.39 -4.40 -4.63
C HIS A 128 0.33 -3.50 -5.64
N GLN A 129 0.74 -2.29 -5.24
CA GLN A 129 1.43 -1.35 -6.11
C GLN A 129 2.85 -1.12 -5.60
N SER A 130 3.78 -0.77 -6.48
CA SER A 130 5.06 -0.21 -6.04
C SER A 130 4.88 1.29 -5.78
N GLY A 131 5.58 1.81 -4.78
CA GLY A 131 5.62 3.24 -4.56
C GLY A 131 6.06 3.66 -3.16
N ARG A 132 6.27 4.96 -3.00
CA ARG A 132 6.69 5.55 -1.72
C ARG A 132 5.51 5.61 -0.74
N LEU A 133 5.71 5.11 0.48
CA LEU A 133 4.71 5.20 1.54
C LEU A 133 4.75 6.57 2.23
N TYR A 134 3.61 7.24 2.27
CA TYR A 134 3.38 8.46 3.04
C TYR A 134 2.30 8.24 4.09
N LEU A 135 2.43 8.91 5.22
CA LEU A 135 1.44 8.88 6.30
C LEU A 135 0.88 10.26 6.59
N SER A 136 -0.37 10.32 7.02
CA SER A 136 -1.00 11.57 7.40
C SER A 136 -2.07 11.35 8.46
N ILE A 137 -2.38 12.40 9.20
CA ILE A 137 -3.54 12.47 10.07
C ILE A 137 -4.66 13.11 9.27
N ASN A 138 -5.81 12.44 9.17
CA ASN A 138 -6.92 12.93 8.35
C ASN A 138 -7.45 14.27 8.88
N ARG A 139 -7.31 15.34 8.10
CA ARG A 139 -7.77 16.70 8.44
C ARG A 139 -9.11 17.05 7.82
N ILE A 140 -9.69 16.18 7.01
CA ILE A 140 -10.93 16.47 6.29
C ILE A 140 -12.09 16.32 7.26
N ILE A 141 -12.79 17.43 7.50
CA ILE A 141 -14.11 17.41 8.14
C ILE A 141 -15.16 17.58 7.04
N SER A 142 -16.12 16.68 7.04
CA SER A 142 -17.30 16.78 6.19
C SER A 142 -18.47 17.26 7.03
N SER A 143 -19.04 18.42 6.67
CA SER A 143 -20.31 18.89 7.24
C SER A 143 -21.23 19.35 6.13
N LEU A 144 -22.43 18.75 6.04
CA LEU A 144 -23.54 19.22 5.19
C LEU A 144 -23.14 19.47 3.72
N GLY A 145 -22.36 18.56 3.12
CA GLY A 145 -21.96 18.65 1.70
C GLY A 145 -20.76 19.54 1.42
N PHE A 146 -20.19 20.20 2.43
CA PHE A 146 -18.94 20.95 2.33
C PHE A 146 -17.82 20.23 3.06
N CYS A 147 -16.65 20.26 2.45
CA CYS A 147 -15.46 19.58 2.95
C CYS A 147 -14.44 20.64 3.29
N GLN A 148 -14.20 20.78 4.59
CA GLN A 148 -13.31 21.79 5.13
C GLN A 148 -12.09 21.10 5.75
N LEU A 149 -10.95 21.76 5.61
CA LEU A 149 -9.74 21.35 6.32
C LEU A 149 -9.84 21.85 7.76
N ALA A 150 -9.89 20.92 8.69
CA ALA A 150 -9.82 21.24 10.10
C ALA A 150 -8.45 21.77 10.47
N ARG A 151 -8.40 22.65 11.48
CA ARG A 151 -7.15 22.86 12.20
C ARG A 151 -6.88 21.60 13.02
N VAL A 152 -5.77 20.96 12.73
CA VAL A 152 -5.36 19.73 13.43
C VAL A 152 -3.96 19.95 13.94
N ASN A 153 -3.77 19.76 15.24
CA ASN A 153 -2.50 19.91 15.94
C ASN A 153 -2.17 18.62 16.70
N GLY A 154 -0.87 18.36 16.87
CA GLY A 154 -0.37 17.17 17.55
C GLY A 154 0.40 16.24 16.62
N TYR A 155 0.58 14.99 17.07
CA TYR A 155 1.34 13.98 16.35
C TYR A 155 0.97 12.57 16.81
N TYR A 156 1.26 11.59 15.96
CA TYR A 156 1.22 10.18 16.32
C TYR A 156 2.60 9.54 16.13
N ASN A 157 3.03 8.75 17.10
CA ASN A 157 4.16 7.86 16.97
C ASN A 157 3.67 6.51 16.47
N VAL A 158 4.21 6.05 15.35
CA VAL A 158 3.81 4.80 14.70
C VAL A 158 5.02 3.90 14.47
N LYS A 159 4.83 2.60 14.66
CA LYS A 159 5.76 1.56 14.22
C LYS A 159 5.28 1.02 12.88
N ILE A 160 6.12 1.07 11.86
CA ILE A 160 5.89 0.45 10.56
C ILE A 160 6.76 -0.81 10.51
N THR A 161 6.14 -1.94 10.21
CA THR A 161 6.81 -3.22 9.94
C THR A 161 6.44 -3.65 8.52
N VAL A 162 7.43 -3.70 7.63
CA VAL A 162 7.26 -4.21 6.26
C VAL A 162 7.87 -5.59 6.19
N MET A 163 7.05 -6.58 5.83
CA MET A 163 7.51 -7.92 5.50
C MET A 163 7.50 -8.01 3.97
N PRO A 164 8.66 -8.21 3.34
CA PRO A 164 8.71 -8.46 1.91
C PRO A 164 8.00 -9.79 1.61
N PHE A 165 7.46 -9.93 0.41
CA PHE A 165 6.78 -11.16 -0.01
C PHE A 165 7.77 -12.33 0.03
N ALA A 166 7.58 -13.26 0.96
CA ALA A 166 8.25 -14.55 0.92
C ALA A 166 7.41 -15.47 0.01
N LEU A 167 8.01 -15.97 -1.07
CA LEU A 167 7.48 -17.13 -1.79
C LEU A 167 7.38 -18.28 -0.79
N ILE A 168 6.16 -18.61 -0.35
CA ILE A 168 5.85 -19.81 0.43
C ILE A 168 5.65 -20.96 -0.55
#